data_AF-A0A8J2HL19-F1
#
_entry.id   AF-A0A8J2HL19-F1
#
_cell.length_a   1.000
_cell.length_b   1.000
_cell.length_c   1.000
_cell.angle_alpha   90.00
_cell.angle_beta   90.00
_cell.angle_gamma   90.00
#
_symmetry.space_group_name_H-M   'P 1'
#
loop_
_entity.id
_entity.type
_entity.pdbx_description
1 polymer ?
#
loop_
_entity_poly.entity_id
_entity_poly.type
_entity_poly.pdbx_seq_one_letter_code
_entity_poly.pdbx_strand_id
1 'polypeptide(L)'
;MLLIKVLSKLRIKYLLQAISSRYLQTKTSNISDVAENPLYPPIVDISFVAKWRRKHDLWHEQVKQVPTVEEKCLKLNMPRYWGFKCLMINEGSVYYNELPQAQYITRTYISQESSLPVYYDNLISTEKLNNLIENLKELIEQGVAFELAGRNRTLEQKSKTYEDSRKVDDLIGTVVSKQVNRLMSSVLAQDYPHLLDVQMDYDPRIEAAWFFGGINTTNEVKISLKKNHCKEALNEPIDRKFQYLGTPILQLRHHYPLNELIPVTECENPQFQVPEVKFDPRTYGKSLKRRHITSLPGFWPGDSCEFGYISYHKRGYLLGRSKEFNDEVDALKTHAIFSNYGWLLSQASHLGFSTFNDITYPLVNQMIITNGQYWSFSAYQLNTILFNQSHADKNPKRNICWITDPIKLYEKIENNKLVGFNDEVIRNLIKFYINVPHERVGINMKPYLGVEEQKVADIKDDDKRIWLEKRYKHLMSSRPRHRRMPELFLWQRIYKHMFKTRPMDKKRTHYDYGINPFIRRLDNHCPDYIPKALRPDDERKVKFAKTYYPK
;
A
#
# COMPACT_ATOMS: atom_id res chain seq x y z
N MET A 1 20.59 -5.84 29.77
CA MET A 1 19.52 -6.81 30.08
C MET A 1 18.68 -7.08 28.84
N LEU A 2 18.84 -8.26 28.23
CA LEU A 2 17.82 -8.90 27.40
C LEU A 2 17.70 -10.31 27.96
N LEU A 3 16.53 -10.63 28.49
CA LEU A 3 16.11 -11.97 28.84
C LEU A 3 14.77 -12.14 28.13
N ILE A 4 14.77 -12.87 27.02
CA ILE A 4 13.58 -13.59 26.57
C ILE A 4 14.07 -15.01 26.27
N LYS A 5 14.18 -15.81 27.33
CA LYS A 5 13.91 -17.24 27.25
C LYS A 5 12.41 -17.36 27.00
N VAL A 6 12.02 -17.87 25.84
CA VAL A 6 10.71 -18.52 25.72
C VAL A 6 10.85 -19.86 26.42
N LEU A 7 10.66 -19.87 27.73
CA LEU A 7 10.36 -21.08 28.50
C LEU A 7 9.09 -20.79 29.27
N SER A 8 7.97 -21.22 28.71
CA SER A 8 6.72 -21.39 29.45
C SER A 8 6.93 -22.44 30.54
N LYS A 9 7.32 -21.99 31.73
CA LYS A 9 7.23 -22.79 32.96
C LYS A 9 5.80 -22.69 33.50
N LEU A 10 4.92 -23.58 33.01
CA LEU A 10 3.89 -24.17 33.86
C LEU A 10 4.39 -25.58 34.20
N ARG A 11 5.31 -25.66 35.18
CA ARG A 11 5.65 -26.92 35.84
C ARG A 11 4.68 -27.06 37.01
N ILE A 12 3.55 -27.71 36.76
CA ILE A 12 2.81 -28.39 37.83
C ILE A 12 3.62 -29.65 38.13
N LYS A 13 4.25 -29.69 39.31
CA LYS A 13 4.91 -30.90 39.82
C LYS A 13 3.83 -31.87 40.28
N TYR A 14 3.53 -32.88 39.47
CA TYR A 14 3.08 -34.18 39.97
C TYR A 14 4.13 -35.21 39.57
N LEU A 15 4.87 -35.67 40.57
CA LEU A 15 5.75 -36.84 40.47
C LEU A 15 4.83 -38.07 40.52
N LEU A 16 4.58 -38.69 39.36
CA LEU A 16 4.15 -40.08 39.30
C LEU A 16 5.38 -40.90 38.91
N GLN A 17 5.89 -41.66 39.88
CA GLN A 17 6.92 -42.68 39.66
C GLN A 17 6.36 -43.74 38.73
N ALA A 18 6.74 -43.69 37.45
CA ALA A 18 6.54 -44.81 36.53
C ALA A 18 7.69 -45.81 36.76
N ILE A 19 7.39 -46.89 37.47
CA ILE A 19 8.22 -48.09 37.57
C ILE A 19 8.30 -48.69 36.17
N SER A 20 9.46 -48.60 35.51
CA SER A 20 9.69 -49.31 34.25
C SER A 20 10.19 -50.72 34.58
N SER A 21 9.27 -51.69 34.54
CA SER A 21 9.64 -53.11 34.51
C SER A 21 10.18 -53.44 33.12
N ARG A 22 11.47 -53.77 33.04
CA ARG A 22 12.06 -54.37 31.84
C ARG A 22 11.53 -55.81 31.73
N TYR A 23 10.62 -56.06 30.81
CA TYR A 23 10.38 -57.40 30.30
C TYR A 23 10.94 -57.49 28.89
N LEU A 24 12.07 -58.18 28.77
CA LEU A 24 12.57 -58.74 27.52
C LEU A 24 11.69 -59.97 27.22
N GLN A 25 10.84 -59.87 26.20
CA GLN A 25 10.31 -61.04 25.52
C GLN A 25 10.46 -60.84 24.02
N THR A 26 11.43 -61.55 23.47
CA THR A 26 11.59 -61.81 22.05
C THR A 26 10.47 -62.73 21.59
N LYS A 27 9.53 -62.20 20.82
CA LYS A 27 8.67 -62.99 19.93
C LYS A 27 8.87 -62.46 18.51
N THR A 28 9.65 -63.20 17.74
CA THR A 28 9.75 -63.08 16.29
C THR A 28 8.48 -63.63 15.67
N SER A 29 7.60 -62.74 15.22
CA SER A 29 6.54 -63.06 14.28
C SER A 29 6.97 -62.52 12.92
N ASN A 30 7.19 -63.42 11.97
CA ASN A 30 7.42 -63.09 10.56
C ASN A 30 6.15 -62.46 10.00
N ILE A 31 6.08 -61.13 10.06
CA ILE A 31 5.12 -60.37 9.27
C ILE A 31 5.80 -60.20 7.91
N SER A 32 5.18 -60.77 6.87
CA SER A 32 5.49 -60.45 5.49
C SER A 32 5.07 -59.00 5.25
N ASP A 33 5.94 -58.07 5.65
CA ASP A 33 5.79 -56.64 5.40
C ASP A 33 5.89 -56.42 3.89
N VAL A 34 4.74 -56.20 3.26
CA VAL A 34 4.68 -55.52 1.96
C VAL A 34 5.44 -54.22 2.16
N ALA A 35 6.60 -54.08 1.53
CA ALA A 35 7.51 -52.96 1.73
C ALA A 35 6.83 -51.64 1.29
N GLU A 36 6.13 -50.99 2.23
CA GLU A 36 5.72 -49.60 2.09
C GLU A 36 6.98 -48.75 2.01
N ASN A 37 7.16 -48.04 0.90
CA ASN A 37 8.31 -47.16 0.71
C ASN A 37 8.44 -46.22 1.93
N PRO A 38 9.61 -46.18 2.60
CA PRO A 38 9.77 -45.36 3.80
C PRO A 38 9.59 -43.88 3.47
N LEU A 39 8.55 -43.26 4.03
CA LEU A 39 8.29 -41.83 3.94
C LEU A 39 9.21 -41.09 4.93
N TYR A 40 10.41 -40.72 4.47
CA TYR A 40 11.32 -39.89 5.27
C TYR A 40 10.79 -38.45 5.41
N PRO A 41 10.97 -37.82 6.58
CA PRO A 41 10.65 -36.41 6.74
C PRO A 41 11.55 -35.53 5.85
N PRO A 42 11.07 -34.36 5.42
CA PRO A 42 11.88 -33.47 4.59
C PRO A 42 13.10 -32.97 5.37
N ILE A 43 14.28 -33.07 4.75
CA ILE A 43 15.53 -32.53 5.30
C ILE A 43 15.41 -31.01 5.31
N VAL A 44 15.53 -30.41 6.50
CA VAL A 44 15.36 -28.97 6.70
C VAL A 44 16.58 -28.36 7.36
N ASP A 45 17.02 -27.21 6.85
CA ASP A 45 18.12 -26.44 7.46
C ASP A 45 17.71 -25.92 8.85
N ILE A 46 18.55 -26.24 9.85
CA ILE A 46 18.36 -25.99 11.27
C ILE A 46 18.99 -24.64 11.69
N SER A 47 19.70 -23.97 10.78
CA SER A 47 20.29 -22.64 11.00
C SER A 47 19.25 -21.62 11.49
N PHE A 48 19.72 -20.62 12.24
CA PHE A 48 18.83 -19.61 12.80
C PHE A 48 18.10 -18.84 11.67
N VAL A 49 18.81 -18.50 10.61
CA VAL A 49 18.28 -17.78 9.45
C VAL A 49 17.21 -18.62 8.74
N ALA A 50 17.47 -19.91 8.48
CA ALA A 50 16.48 -20.78 7.83
C ALA A 50 15.23 -21.00 8.69
N LYS A 51 15.37 -21.19 10.01
CA LYS A 51 14.22 -21.27 10.93
C LYS A 51 13.39 -19.98 10.93
N TRP A 52 14.06 -18.83 10.90
CA TRP A 52 13.40 -17.53 10.86
C TRP A 52 12.65 -17.33 9.55
N ARG A 53 13.26 -17.65 8.39
CA ARG A 53 12.61 -17.60 7.07
C ARG A 53 11.38 -18.49 7.00
N ARG A 54 11.51 -19.77 7.36
CA ARG A 54 10.38 -20.73 7.39
C ARG A 54 9.20 -20.22 8.22
N LYS A 55 9.47 -19.55 9.35
CA LYS A 55 8.41 -18.97 10.19
C LYS A 55 7.68 -17.81 9.49
N HIS A 56 8.40 -16.98 8.74
CA HIS A 56 7.78 -15.92 7.94
C HIS A 56 7.03 -16.49 6.75
N ASP A 57 7.59 -17.46 6.05
CA ASP A 57 6.95 -18.11 4.91
C ASP A 57 5.63 -18.78 5.32
N LEU A 58 5.62 -19.48 6.47
CA LEU A 58 4.39 -20.03 7.05
C LEU A 58 3.35 -18.94 7.38
N TRP A 59 3.79 -17.77 7.85
CA TRP A 59 2.88 -16.66 8.10
C TRP A 59 2.39 -16.01 6.80
N HIS A 60 3.22 -15.94 5.76
CA HIS A 60 2.85 -15.49 4.42
C HIS A 60 1.77 -16.41 3.81
N GLU A 61 1.95 -17.72 3.93
CA GLU A 61 0.96 -18.72 3.50
C GLU A 61 -0.36 -18.58 4.27
N GLN A 62 -0.30 -18.35 5.59
CA GLN A 62 -1.50 -18.08 6.39
C GLN A 62 -2.24 -16.84 5.90
N VAL A 63 -1.54 -15.75 5.57
CA VAL A 63 -2.17 -14.53 5.02
C VAL A 63 -2.80 -14.83 3.65
N LYS A 64 -2.13 -15.64 2.82
CA LYS A 64 -2.60 -16.02 1.48
C LYS A 64 -3.91 -16.81 1.54
N GLN A 65 -4.07 -17.71 2.51
CA GLN A 65 -5.21 -18.62 2.66
C GLN A 65 -6.49 -17.97 3.22
N VAL A 66 -6.41 -16.78 3.81
CA VAL A 66 -7.59 -16.09 4.36
C VAL A 66 -8.58 -15.77 3.22
N PRO A 67 -9.88 -16.06 3.36
CA PRO A 67 -10.82 -16.00 2.24
C PRO A 67 -11.25 -14.57 1.87
N THR A 68 -11.48 -13.69 2.84
CA THR A 68 -12.01 -12.34 2.58
C THR A 68 -10.93 -11.26 2.60
N VAL A 69 -11.16 -10.18 1.84
CA VAL A 69 -10.26 -9.01 1.77
C VAL A 69 -10.03 -8.39 3.15
N GLU A 70 -11.10 -8.19 3.90
CA GLU A 70 -11.06 -7.52 5.20
C GLU A 70 -10.34 -8.37 6.24
N GLU A 71 -10.59 -9.68 6.25
CA GLU A 71 -9.85 -10.60 7.12
C GLU A 71 -8.37 -10.63 6.76
N LYS A 72 -7.99 -10.57 5.47
CA LYS A 72 -6.58 -10.46 5.05
C LYS A 72 -5.93 -9.20 5.61
N CYS A 73 -6.57 -8.05 5.46
CA CYS A 73 -6.07 -6.79 5.99
C CYS A 73 -5.96 -6.80 7.52
N LEU A 74 -6.89 -7.46 8.22
CA LEU A 74 -6.81 -7.69 9.66
C LEU A 74 -5.63 -8.61 10.02
N LYS A 75 -5.46 -9.73 9.31
CA LYS A 75 -4.40 -10.72 9.51
C LYS A 75 -3.01 -10.11 9.38
N LEU A 76 -2.81 -9.25 8.38
CA LEU A 76 -1.56 -8.49 8.19
C LEU A 76 -1.18 -7.67 9.43
N ASN A 77 -2.16 -7.14 10.15
CA ASN A 77 -1.97 -6.30 11.33
C ASN A 77 -1.96 -7.06 12.65
N MET A 78 -2.43 -8.31 12.68
CA MET A 78 -2.51 -9.12 13.89
C MET A 78 -1.20 -9.23 14.68
N PRO A 79 -0.01 -9.34 14.06
CA PRO A 79 1.24 -9.46 14.82
C PRO A 79 1.54 -8.29 15.75
N ARG A 80 0.96 -7.10 15.53
CA ARG A 80 1.28 -5.87 16.28
C ARG A 80 0.04 -5.05 16.66
N TYR A 81 -0.27 -5.01 17.94
CA TYR A 81 -1.39 -4.25 18.49
C TYR A 81 -1.32 -2.75 18.17
N TRP A 82 -0.15 -2.13 18.32
CA TRP A 82 0.09 -0.71 18.00
C TRP A 82 0.66 -0.51 16.59
N GLY A 83 0.49 -1.49 15.71
CA GLY A 83 1.03 -1.45 14.36
C GLY A 83 2.55 -1.55 14.29
N PHE A 84 3.10 -1.21 13.13
CA PHE A 84 4.48 -1.38 12.76
C PHE A 84 5.21 -0.04 12.66
N LYS A 85 6.54 -0.06 12.74
CA LYS A 85 7.35 1.09 12.37
C LYS A 85 7.38 1.14 10.84
N CYS A 86 6.71 2.13 10.27
CA CYS A 86 6.59 2.35 8.83
C CYS A 86 7.31 3.64 8.44
N LEU A 87 7.98 3.60 7.29
CA LEU A 87 8.50 4.77 6.61
C LEU A 87 7.33 5.46 5.91
N MET A 88 7.12 6.72 6.22
CA MET A 88 5.98 7.48 5.70
C MET A 88 6.34 8.09 4.36
N ILE A 89 5.46 7.91 3.39
CA ILE A 89 5.49 8.55 2.08
C ILE A 89 4.18 9.30 1.96
N ASN A 90 4.24 10.63 1.93
CA ASN A 90 3.07 11.46 1.74
C ASN A 90 3.10 12.00 0.32
N GLU A 91 1.96 11.98 -0.35
CA GLU A 91 1.79 12.66 -1.62
C GLU A 91 2.15 14.15 -1.50
N GLY A 92 2.80 14.69 -2.54
CA GLY A 92 3.32 16.06 -2.54
C GLY A 92 4.54 16.30 -1.62
N SER A 93 5.08 15.28 -0.95
CA SER A 93 6.29 15.40 -0.14
C SER A 93 7.42 14.58 -0.75
N VAL A 94 8.11 15.17 -1.73
CA VAL A 94 9.23 14.53 -2.45
C VAL A 94 10.55 15.15 -2.04
N TYR A 95 11.51 14.33 -1.60
CA TYR A 95 12.86 14.76 -1.23
C TYR A 95 13.76 14.92 -2.47
N TYR A 96 14.83 15.71 -2.34
CA TYR A 96 15.85 15.85 -3.40
C TYR A 96 16.57 14.52 -3.64
N ASN A 97 16.87 14.20 -4.90
CA ASN A 97 17.53 12.96 -5.33
C ASN A 97 16.84 11.66 -4.87
N GLU A 98 15.52 11.71 -4.63
CA GLU A 98 14.75 10.55 -4.19
C GLU A 98 14.42 9.57 -5.32
N LEU A 99 14.53 10.00 -6.58
CA LEU A 99 14.07 9.23 -7.73
C LEU A 99 14.66 7.80 -7.80
N PRO A 100 15.98 7.59 -7.69
CA PRO A 100 16.55 6.24 -7.71
C PRO A 100 16.03 5.37 -6.56
N GLN A 101 15.79 5.96 -5.39
CA GLN A 101 15.19 5.24 -4.28
C GLN A 101 13.74 4.87 -4.56
N ALA A 102 12.94 5.78 -5.13
CA ALA A 102 11.55 5.52 -5.48
C ALA A 102 11.45 4.36 -6.48
N GLN A 103 12.30 4.35 -7.50
CA GLN A 103 12.44 3.25 -8.46
C GLN A 103 12.82 1.95 -7.76
N TYR A 104 13.82 1.96 -6.87
CA TYR A 104 14.26 0.76 -6.16
C TYR A 104 13.16 0.14 -5.26
N ILE A 105 12.53 0.95 -4.39
CA ILE A 105 11.59 0.43 -3.37
C ILE A 105 10.22 0.03 -3.93
N THR A 106 9.92 0.44 -5.16
CA THR A 106 8.71 0.03 -5.92
C THR A 106 9.05 -0.91 -7.08
N ARG A 107 10.34 -1.19 -7.30
CA ARG A 107 10.89 -1.86 -8.50
C ARG A 107 10.32 -1.34 -9.81
N THR A 108 10.29 -0.03 -9.96
CA THR A 108 9.76 0.64 -11.14
C THR A 108 10.90 1.07 -12.06
N TYR A 109 10.84 0.60 -13.30
CA TYR A 109 11.59 1.17 -14.42
C TYR A 109 10.84 2.39 -14.96
N ILE A 110 11.57 3.47 -15.24
CA ILE A 110 11.01 4.64 -15.92
C ILE A 110 11.48 4.59 -17.37
N SER A 111 10.55 4.76 -18.31
CA SER A 111 10.86 4.90 -19.73
C SER A 111 11.88 6.03 -19.96
N GLN A 112 12.89 5.77 -20.79
CA GLN A 112 13.87 6.80 -21.15
C GLN A 112 13.25 7.91 -22.00
N GLU A 113 12.23 7.57 -22.79
CA GLU A 113 11.47 8.53 -23.58
C GLU A 113 10.47 9.26 -22.69
N SER A 114 10.49 10.60 -22.71
CA SER A 114 9.51 11.48 -22.06
C SER A 114 8.16 11.51 -22.81
N SER A 115 7.70 10.36 -23.31
CA SER A 115 6.50 10.18 -24.12
C SER A 115 5.53 9.20 -23.46
N LEU A 116 4.28 9.22 -23.91
CA LEU A 116 3.32 8.19 -23.57
C LEU A 116 3.63 6.90 -24.37
N PRO A 117 3.22 5.73 -23.87
CA PRO A 117 3.38 4.47 -24.61
C PRO A 117 2.78 4.53 -26.02
N VAL A 118 3.43 3.86 -26.97
CA VAL A 118 2.95 3.69 -28.37
C VAL A 118 1.52 3.13 -28.42
N TYR A 119 1.11 2.37 -27.41
CA TYR A 119 -0.27 1.92 -27.22
C TYR A 119 -1.31 3.05 -27.43
N TYR A 120 -1.05 4.26 -26.93
CA TYR A 120 -1.98 5.39 -27.02
C TYR A 120 -2.11 5.99 -28.42
N ASP A 121 -1.14 5.75 -29.30
CA ASP A 121 -1.19 6.23 -30.68
C ASP A 121 -2.12 5.38 -31.55
N ASN A 122 -2.34 4.12 -31.16
CA ASN A 122 -3.18 3.17 -31.89
C ASN A 122 -4.66 3.21 -31.48
N LEU A 123 -5.02 3.97 -30.43
CA LEU A 123 -6.38 4.02 -29.91
C LEU A 123 -7.37 4.72 -30.85
N ILE A 124 -6.90 5.68 -31.65
CA ILE A 124 -7.76 6.53 -32.48
C ILE A 124 -7.02 6.99 -33.74
N SER A 125 -7.72 7.00 -34.88
CA SER A 125 -7.20 7.59 -36.11
C SER A 125 -6.91 9.09 -35.94
N THR A 126 -5.84 9.57 -36.57
CA THR A 126 -5.41 10.98 -36.50
C THR A 126 -6.51 11.97 -36.92
N GLU A 127 -7.31 11.64 -37.94
CA GLU A 127 -8.42 12.47 -38.42
C GLU A 127 -9.52 12.65 -37.36
N LYS A 128 -10.04 11.54 -36.81
CA LYS A 128 -11.05 11.58 -35.74
C LYS A 128 -10.53 12.31 -34.50
N LEU A 129 -9.26 12.14 -34.16
CA LEU A 129 -8.63 12.82 -33.04
C LEU A 129 -8.58 14.34 -33.25
N ASN A 130 -8.22 14.80 -34.45
CA ASN A 130 -8.17 16.22 -34.76
C ASN A 130 -9.58 16.86 -34.72
N ASN A 131 -10.61 16.16 -35.24
CA ASN A 131 -12.00 16.63 -35.14
C ASN A 131 -12.48 16.77 -33.69
N LEU A 132 -12.13 15.82 -32.81
CA LEU A 132 -12.45 15.90 -31.39
C LEU A 132 -11.70 17.05 -30.69
N ILE A 133 -10.45 17.31 -31.08
CA ILE A 133 -9.68 18.45 -30.56
C ILE A 133 -10.36 19.76 -30.94
N GLU A 134 -10.78 19.94 -32.18
CA GLU A 134 -11.47 21.16 -32.61
C GLU A 134 -12.76 21.41 -31.82
N ASN A 135 -13.57 20.37 -31.61
CA ASN A 135 -14.82 20.45 -30.84
C ASN A 135 -14.57 20.78 -29.35
N LEU A 136 -13.52 20.21 -28.75
CA LEU A 136 -13.23 20.37 -27.33
C LEU A 136 -12.45 21.65 -27.01
N LYS A 137 -11.67 22.16 -27.97
CA LYS A 137 -10.75 23.28 -27.78
C LYS A 137 -11.47 24.52 -27.26
N GLU A 138 -12.51 24.96 -27.97
CA GLU A 138 -13.25 26.17 -27.59
C GLU A 138 -13.92 25.99 -26.21
N LEU A 139 -14.51 24.81 -25.95
CA LEU A 139 -15.17 24.51 -24.69
C LEU A 139 -14.21 24.52 -23.50
N ILE A 140 -13.03 23.90 -23.65
CA ILE A 140 -12.01 23.86 -22.61
C ILE A 140 -11.41 25.24 -22.40
N GLU A 141 -11.12 25.99 -23.47
CA GLU A 141 -10.59 27.35 -23.37
C GLU A 141 -11.54 28.25 -22.57
N GLN A 142 -12.82 28.27 -22.93
CA GLN A 142 -13.85 29.05 -22.24
C GLN A 142 -14.05 28.56 -20.79
N GLY A 143 -14.08 27.25 -20.57
CA GLY A 143 -14.25 26.67 -19.25
C GLY A 143 -13.10 26.98 -18.28
N VAL A 144 -11.87 26.93 -18.77
CA VAL A 144 -10.67 27.27 -17.98
C VAL A 144 -10.60 28.79 -17.75
N ALA A 145 -10.88 29.61 -18.76
CA ALA A 145 -10.93 31.06 -18.61
C ALA A 145 -11.99 31.50 -17.59
N PHE A 146 -13.16 30.85 -17.60
CA PHE A 146 -14.22 31.09 -16.64
C PHE A 146 -13.77 30.83 -15.20
N GLU A 147 -13.14 29.67 -14.93
CA GLU A 147 -12.71 29.35 -13.57
C GLU A 147 -11.56 30.24 -13.08
N LEU A 148 -10.67 30.66 -13.96
CA LEU A 148 -9.49 31.47 -13.60
C LEU A 148 -9.81 32.96 -13.44
N ALA A 149 -10.59 33.54 -14.34
CA ALA A 149 -10.83 34.98 -14.39
C ALA A 149 -12.31 35.37 -14.25
N GLY A 150 -13.23 34.54 -14.75
CA GLY A 150 -14.67 34.83 -14.74
C GLY A 150 -15.34 34.65 -13.38
N ARG A 151 -14.85 33.71 -12.56
CA ARG A 151 -15.46 33.37 -11.27
C ARG A 151 -14.96 34.26 -10.15
N ASN A 152 -15.88 34.97 -9.48
CA ASN A 152 -15.55 35.76 -8.31
C ASN A 152 -15.24 34.86 -7.09
N ARG A 153 -14.00 34.90 -6.59
CA ARG A 153 -13.51 34.08 -5.46
C ARG A 153 -13.37 34.85 -4.14
N THR A 154 -14.08 35.98 -3.99
CA THR A 154 -14.01 36.84 -2.78
C THR A 154 -14.16 36.10 -1.44
N LEU A 155 -14.98 35.05 -1.35
CA LEU A 155 -15.11 34.25 -0.13
C LEU A 155 -13.92 33.33 0.12
N GLU A 156 -13.37 32.72 -0.93
CA GLU A 156 -12.20 31.84 -0.84
C GLU A 156 -10.95 32.67 -0.50
N GLN A 157 -10.83 33.87 -1.07
CA GLN A 157 -9.75 34.84 -0.83
C GLN A 157 -9.60 35.28 0.63
N LYS A 158 -10.69 35.24 1.42
CA LYS A 158 -10.68 35.57 2.85
C LYS A 158 -10.10 34.45 3.72
N SER A 159 -9.85 33.27 3.16
CA SER A 159 -9.31 32.12 3.91
C SER A 159 -7.78 32.20 4.02
N LYS A 160 -7.23 31.64 5.11
CA LYS A 160 -5.77 31.45 5.32
C LYS A 160 -5.07 30.65 4.21
N THR A 161 -5.83 30.10 3.25
CA THR A 161 -5.35 29.39 2.06
C THR A 161 -4.58 30.33 1.13
N TYR A 162 -4.94 31.61 1.07
CA TYR A 162 -4.34 32.58 0.15
C TYR A 162 -2.99 33.16 0.61
N GLU A 163 -2.59 32.89 1.85
CA GLU A 163 -1.28 33.31 2.38
C GLU A 163 -0.13 32.40 1.87
N ASP A 164 -0.41 31.14 1.55
CA ASP A 164 0.59 30.16 1.09
C ASP A 164 0.44 29.93 -0.41
N SER A 165 1.42 30.37 -1.19
CA SER A 165 1.42 30.26 -2.66
C SER A 165 1.19 28.83 -3.15
N ARG A 166 1.68 27.83 -2.41
CA ARG A 166 1.51 26.40 -2.73
C ARG A 166 0.04 25.98 -2.66
N LYS A 167 -0.68 26.48 -1.66
CA LYS A 167 -2.10 26.16 -1.48
C LYS A 167 -2.98 26.87 -2.50
N VAL A 168 -2.58 28.07 -2.93
CA VAL A 168 -3.25 28.78 -4.02
C VAL A 168 -3.09 28.01 -5.33
N ASP A 169 -1.88 27.54 -5.64
CA ASP A 169 -1.59 26.73 -6.82
C ASP A 169 -2.39 25.40 -6.81
N ASP A 170 -2.42 24.72 -5.66
CA ASP A 170 -3.23 23.50 -5.48
C ASP A 170 -4.74 23.76 -5.63
N LEU A 171 -5.24 24.90 -5.14
CA LEU A 171 -6.65 25.30 -5.29
C LEU A 171 -6.99 25.56 -6.76
N ILE A 172 -6.15 26.32 -7.47
CA ILE A 172 -6.33 26.59 -8.89
C ILE A 172 -6.32 25.28 -9.69
N GLY A 173 -5.30 24.44 -9.47
CA GLY A 173 -5.21 23.13 -10.11
C GLY A 173 -6.41 22.24 -9.84
N THR A 174 -6.94 22.27 -8.61
CA THR A 174 -8.14 21.52 -8.22
C THR A 174 -9.37 21.96 -9.01
N VAL A 175 -9.62 23.27 -9.08
CA VAL A 175 -10.81 23.82 -9.75
C VAL A 175 -10.73 23.58 -11.26
N VAL A 176 -9.57 23.87 -11.87
CA VAL A 176 -9.35 23.64 -13.31
C VAL A 176 -9.49 22.16 -13.66
N SER A 177 -8.88 21.26 -12.88
CA SER A 177 -8.98 19.81 -13.12
C SER A 177 -10.42 19.31 -13.06
N LYS A 178 -11.20 19.75 -12.06
CA LYS A 178 -12.62 19.38 -11.92
C LYS A 178 -13.43 19.86 -13.13
N GLN A 179 -13.19 21.08 -13.59
CA GLN A 179 -13.88 21.64 -14.76
C GLN A 179 -13.50 20.93 -16.06
N VAL A 180 -12.20 20.70 -16.29
CA VAL A 180 -11.71 19.96 -17.45
C VAL A 180 -12.30 18.55 -17.46
N ASN A 181 -12.24 17.83 -16.34
CA ASN A 181 -12.83 16.49 -16.23
C ASN A 181 -14.32 16.47 -16.56
N ARG A 182 -15.09 17.47 -16.08
CA ARG A 182 -16.51 17.61 -16.38
C ARG A 182 -16.77 17.77 -17.88
N LEU A 183 -16.04 18.68 -18.53
CA LEU A 183 -16.18 18.96 -19.96
C LEU A 183 -15.80 17.73 -20.79
N MET A 184 -14.62 17.14 -20.53
CA MET A 184 -14.13 15.94 -21.20
C MET A 184 -15.14 14.79 -21.10
N SER A 185 -15.61 14.48 -19.89
CA SER A 185 -16.57 13.39 -19.68
C SER A 185 -17.89 13.67 -20.39
N SER A 186 -18.40 14.91 -20.36
CA SER A 186 -19.69 15.24 -20.96
C SER A 186 -19.71 15.15 -22.49
N VAL A 187 -18.63 15.58 -23.15
CA VAL A 187 -18.54 15.58 -24.62
C VAL A 187 -18.21 14.18 -25.11
N LEU A 188 -17.23 13.52 -24.51
CA LEU A 188 -16.77 12.21 -24.98
C LEU A 188 -17.77 11.08 -24.65
N ALA A 189 -18.63 11.23 -23.64
CA ALA A 189 -19.63 10.19 -23.31
C ALA A 189 -20.63 9.90 -24.45
N GLN A 190 -20.79 10.82 -25.40
CA GLN A 190 -21.65 10.60 -26.58
C GLN A 190 -21.04 9.54 -27.52
N ASP A 191 -19.74 9.62 -27.76
CA ASP A 191 -19.01 8.70 -28.64
C ASP A 191 -18.49 7.46 -27.91
N TYR A 192 -18.29 7.56 -26.59
CA TYR A 192 -17.66 6.55 -25.75
C TYR A 192 -18.53 6.22 -24.53
N PRO A 193 -19.46 5.24 -24.67
CA PRO A 193 -20.44 4.92 -23.64
C PRO A 193 -19.86 4.47 -22.30
N HIS A 194 -18.64 3.90 -22.28
CA HIS A 194 -17.99 3.44 -21.04
C HIS A 194 -17.79 4.58 -20.04
N LEU A 195 -17.71 5.83 -20.50
CA LEU A 195 -17.58 7.00 -19.64
C LEU A 195 -18.84 7.26 -18.80
N LEU A 196 -20.01 6.74 -19.20
CA LEU A 196 -21.24 6.82 -18.41
C LEU A 196 -21.20 5.86 -17.20
N ASP A 197 -20.47 4.76 -17.31
CA ASP A 197 -20.30 3.75 -16.26
C ASP A 197 -19.18 4.11 -15.27
N VAL A 198 -18.44 5.20 -15.54
CA VAL A 198 -17.34 5.67 -14.70
C VAL A 198 -17.87 6.34 -13.44
N GLN A 199 -17.39 5.90 -12.29
CA GLN A 199 -17.63 6.56 -11.02
C GLN A 199 -16.54 7.58 -10.71
N MET A 200 -16.94 8.78 -10.32
CA MET A 200 -16.05 9.88 -9.97
C MET A 200 -16.04 10.12 -8.45
N ASP A 201 -14.86 10.12 -7.85
CA ASP A 201 -14.69 10.52 -6.44
C ASP A 201 -13.81 11.77 -6.35
N TYR A 202 -14.19 12.69 -5.46
CA TYR A 202 -13.41 13.90 -5.17
C TYR A 202 -12.63 13.76 -3.87
N ASP A 203 -11.38 14.23 -3.90
CA ASP A 203 -10.46 14.20 -2.77
C ASP A 203 -10.44 12.83 -2.02
N PRO A 204 -10.34 11.69 -2.73
CA PRO A 204 -10.42 10.36 -2.13
C PRO A 204 -9.19 10.09 -1.25
N ARG A 205 -9.37 9.27 -0.21
CA ARG A 205 -8.29 8.86 0.68
C ARG A 205 -7.61 7.60 0.16
N ILE A 206 -6.41 7.75 -0.41
CA ILE A 206 -5.59 6.63 -0.86
C ILE A 206 -4.56 6.28 0.21
N GLU A 207 -4.53 5.02 0.63
CA GLU A 207 -3.49 4.49 1.50
C GLU A 207 -2.98 3.18 0.92
N ALA A 208 -1.68 2.99 0.94
CA ALA A 208 -1.09 1.73 0.52
C ALA A 208 0.12 1.41 1.36
N ALA A 209 0.31 0.15 1.69
CA ALA A 209 1.38 -0.26 2.57
C ALA A 209 2.04 -1.52 2.05
N TRP A 210 3.37 -1.52 2.04
CA TRP A 210 4.13 -2.68 1.60
C TRP A 210 5.37 -2.96 2.42
N PHE A 211 5.88 -4.17 2.24
CA PHE A 211 7.11 -4.68 2.79
C PHE A 211 8.10 -4.77 1.64
N PHE A 212 9.30 -4.24 1.87
CA PHE A 212 10.37 -4.27 0.90
C PHE A 212 11.64 -4.73 1.59
N GLY A 213 12.20 -5.81 1.07
CA GLY A 213 13.48 -6.39 1.46
C GLY A 213 14.63 -5.81 0.64
N GLY A 214 15.86 -6.31 0.87
CA GLY A 214 17.03 -5.83 0.11
C GLY A 214 17.63 -4.52 0.61
N ILE A 215 17.23 -4.04 1.80
CA ILE A 215 17.87 -2.89 2.46
C ILE A 215 18.96 -3.38 3.41
N ASN A 216 20.09 -2.68 3.42
CA ASN A 216 21.23 -2.99 4.26
C ASN A 216 20.89 -2.91 5.75
N THR A 217 21.54 -3.76 6.55
CA THR A 217 21.35 -3.78 8.00
C THR A 217 21.83 -2.49 8.64
N THR A 218 20.94 -1.86 9.42
CA THR A 218 21.30 -0.67 10.19
C THR A 218 22.01 -1.01 11.49
N ASN A 219 22.78 -0.05 12.01
CA ASN A 219 23.53 -0.21 13.26
C ASN A 219 22.63 -0.63 14.42
N GLU A 220 21.43 -0.07 14.51
CA GLU A 220 20.42 -0.46 15.52
C GLU A 220 20.09 -1.96 15.47
N VAL A 221 19.88 -2.49 14.26
CA VAL A 221 19.57 -3.91 14.05
C VAL A 221 20.79 -4.77 14.34
N LYS A 222 21.98 -4.38 13.87
CA LYS A 222 23.25 -5.07 14.14
C LYS A 222 23.51 -5.21 15.65
N ILE A 223 23.30 -4.14 16.42
CA ILE A 223 23.44 -4.16 17.89
C ILE A 223 22.45 -5.15 18.51
N SER A 224 21.19 -5.14 18.06
CA SER A 224 20.16 -6.07 18.55
C SER A 224 20.51 -7.54 18.23
N LEU A 225 21.00 -7.83 17.03
CA LEU A 225 21.38 -9.19 16.60
C LEU A 225 22.59 -9.71 17.39
N LYS A 226 23.63 -8.87 17.57
CA LYS A 226 24.79 -9.22 18.42
C LYS A 226 24.36 -9.55 19.84
N LYS A 227 23.47 -8.75 20.42
CA LYS A 227 22.94 -8.95 21.78
C LYS A 227 22.08 -10.22 21.91
N ASN A 228 21.48 -10.67 20.82
CA ASN A 228 20.69 -11.90 20.77
C ASN A 228 21.51 -13.12 20.32
N HIS A 229 22.84 -13.02 20.25
CA HIS A 229 23.73 -14.09 19.79
C HIS A 229 23.42 -14.61 18.37
N CYS A 230 22.80 -13.78 17.51
CA CYS A 230 22.43 -14.12 16.14
C CYS A 230 23.46 -13.57 15.15
N LYS A 231 24.73 -14.01 15.26
CA LYS A 231 25.84 -13.46 14.44
C LYS A 231 25.69 -13.78 12.95
N GLU A 232 25.15 -14.95 12.62
CA GLU A 232 24.90 -15.40 11.24
C GLU A 232 24.00 -14.45 10.45
N ALA A 233 23.07 -13.76 11.12
CA ALA A 233 22.10 -12.86 10.48
C ALA A 233 22.58 -11.40 10.33
N LEU A 234 23.84 -11.08 10.65
CA LEU A 234 24.32 -9.69 10.67
C LEU A 234 24.36 -9.01 9.30
N ASN A 235 24.59 -9.80 8.25
CA ASN A 235 24.69 -9.34 6.87
C ASN A 235 23.41 -9.59 6.06
N GLU A 236 22.42 -10.26 6.66
CA GLU A 236 21.14 -10.50 6.01
C GLU A 236 20.38 -9.19 5.82
N PRO A 237 19.90 -8.88 4.60
CA PRO A 237 19.13 -7.66 4.36
C PRO A 237 17.86 -7.65 5.23
N ILE A 238 17.29 -6.47 5.44
CA ILE A 238 16.13 -6.30 6.33
C ILE A 238 14.91 -5.83 5.58
N ASP A 239 13.74 -6.31 5.99
CA ASP A 239 12.46 -5.76 5.56
C ASP A 239 12.19 -4.39 6.19
N ARG A 240 12.00 -3.38 5.35
CA ARG A 240 11.34 -2.12 5.72
C ARG A 240 9.89 -2.16 5.32
N LYS A 241 9.09 -1.41 6.08
CA LYS A 241 7.65 -1.27 5.87
C LYS A 241 7.42 0.16 5.45
N PHE A 242 6.68 0.33 4.37
CA PHE A 242 6.34 1.63 3.83
C PHE A 242 4.84 1.85 3.97
N GLN A 243 4.47 3.11 4.16
CA GLN A 243 3.08 3.54 4.14
C GLN A 243 3.01 4.78 3.26
N TYR A 244 2.33 4.63 2.13
CA TYR A 244 1.90 5.72 1.27
C TYR A 244 0.56 6.29 1.76
N LEU A 245 0.45 7.60 1.75
CA LEU A 245 -0.76 8.38 2.04
C LEU A 245 -0.94 9.40 0.91
N GLY A 246 -2.02 9.24 0.14
CA GLY A 246 -2.38 10.09 -0.98
C GLY A 246 -3.78 10.68 -0.86
N THR A 247 -3.94 11.85 -1.46
CA THR A 247 -5.17 12.64 -1.58
C THR A 247 -5.17 13.33 -2.95
N PRO A 248 -5.42 12.58 -4.04
CA PRO A 248 -5.55 13.17 -5.37
C PRO A 248 -6.73 14.17 -5.41
N ILE A 249 -6.77 15.01 -6.44
CA ILE A 249 -7.85 15.96 -6.69
C ILE A 249 -9.17 15.22 -6.93
N LEU A 250 -9.12 14.27 -7.85
CA LEU A 250 -10.23 13.40 -8.20
C LEU A 250 -9.69 12.09 -8.79
N GLN A 251 -10.50 11.05 -8.70
CA GLN A 251 -10.26 9.78 -9.37
C GLN A 251 -11.51 9.35 -10.13
N LEU A 252 -11.29 8.73 -11.27
CA LEU A 252 -12.28 8.03 -12.06
C LEU A 252 -12.05 6.53 -11.88
N ARG A 253 -13.12 5.78 -11.61
CA ARG A 253 -13.10 4.34 -11.43
C ARG A 253 -14.09 3.66 -12.36
N HIS A 254 -13.82 2.40 -12.67
CA HIS A 254 -14.63 1.61 -13.59
C HIS A 254 -14.80 0.17 -13.08
N HIS A 255 -15.80 -0.52 -13.60
CA HIS A 255 -16.13 -1.92 -13.28
C HIS A 255 -15.10 -2.91 -13.84
N TYR A 256 -14.44 -2.53 -14.93
CA TYR A 256 -13.43 -3.33 -15.62
C TYR A 256 -12.06 -2.66 -15.58
N PRO A 257 -10.97 -3.44 -15.56
CA PRO A 257 -9.60 -2.91 -15.60
C PRO A 257 -9.24 -2.37 -16.98
N LEU A 258 -8.25 -1.47 -17.01
CA LEU A 258 -7.55 -1.11 -18.23
C LEU A 258 -6.75 -2.30 -18.79
N ASN A 259 -6.57 -2.30 -20.10
CA ASN A 259 -5.69 -3.24 -20.80
C ASN A 259 -4.23 -3.01 -20.42
N GLU A 260 -3.43 -4.07 -20.54
CA GLU A 260 -1.97 -3.96 -20.41
C GLU A 260 -1.39 -3.09 -21.53
N LEU A 261 -0.41 -2.25 -21.16
CA LEU A 261 0.28 -1.35 -22.10
C LEU A 261 1.40 -2.10 -22.81
N ILE A 262 2.03 -3.02 -22.08
CA ILE A 262 3.01 -3.97 -22.61
C ILE A 262 2.65 -5.40 -22.19
N PRO A 263 3.01 -6.42 -23.00
CA PRO A 263 2.78 -7.81 -22.65
C PRO A 263 3.48 -8.23 -21.36
N VAL A 264 2.87 -9.15 -20.60
CA VAL A 264 3.43 -9.68 -19.35
C VAL A 264 4.82 -10.29 -19.51
N THR A 265 5.12 -10.85 -20.69
CA THR A 265 6.42 -11.44 -21.02
C THR A 265 7.56 -10.42 -21.00
N GLU A 266 7.28 -9.15 -21.30
CA GLU A 266 8.28 -8.09 -21.31
C GLU A 266 8.63 -7.61 -19.89
N CYS A 267 7.81 -7.92 -18.89
CA CYS A 267 8.03 -7.49 -17.51
C CYS A 267 9.32 -8.03 -16.89
N GLU A 268 9.87 -9.11 -17.44
CA GLU A 268 11.14 -9.74 -17.03
C GLU A 268 12.33 -9.32 -17.91
N ASN A 269 12.12 -8.38 -18.85
CA ASN A 269 13.16 -7.93 -19.76
C ASN A 269 14.34 -7.31 -18.97
N PRO A 270 15.57 -7.84 -19.11
CA PRO A 270 16.74 -7.31 -18.41
C PRO A 270 17.14 -5.90 -18.84
N GLN A 271 16.61 -5.39 -19.96
CA GLN A 271 16.81 -4.00 -20.39
C GLN A 271 16.14 -2.99 -19.45
N PHE A 272 15.10 -3.40 -18.70
CA PHE A 272 14.42 -2.56 -17.71
C PHE A 272 15.23 -2.48 -16.41
N GLN A 273 16.38 -1.80 -16.49
CA GLN A 273 17.30 -1.63 -15.37
C GLN A 273 16.74 -0.66 -14.33
N VAL A 274 16.60 -1.14 -13.09
CA VAL A 274 16.20 -0.34 -11.94
C VAL A 274 17.44 -0.05 -11.10
N PRO A 275 17.69 1.21 -10.70
CA PRO A 275 18.84 1.55 -9.89
C PRO A 275 18.77 0.86 -8.51
N GLU A 276 19.90 0.30 -8.06
CA GLU A 276 19.98 -0.34 -6.76
C GLU A 276 20.35 0.66 -5.66
N VAL A 277 19.45 0.86 -4.69
CA VAL A 277 19.66 1.77 -3.56
C VAL A 277 19.47 1.03 -2.24
N LYS A 278 20.50 0.32 -1.79
CA LYS A 278 20.44 -0.53 -0.58
C LYS A 278 20.49 0.25 0.74
N PHE A 279 20.66 1.57 0.70
CA PHE A 279 20.70 2.42 1.90
C PHE A 279 19.33 2.52 2.57
N ASP A 280 19.32 2.68 3.90
CA ASP A 280 18.06 2.86 4.65
C ASP A 280 17.41 4.19 4.23
N PRO A 281 16.14 4.20 3.77
CA PRO A 281 15.48 5.41 3.30
C PRO A 281 15.40 6.58 4.29
N ARG A 282 15.65 6.33 5.57
CA ARG A 282 15.85 7.40 6.56
C ARG A 282 17.01 8.34 6.20
N THR A 283 18.00 7.89 5.42
CA THR A 283 19.09 8.75 4.94
C THR A 283 18.61 9.85 3.99
N TYR A 284 17.47 9.63 3.31
CA TYR A 284 16.84 10.62 2.43
C TYR A 284 15.88 11.55 3.19
N GLY A 285 15.74 11.40 4.51
CA GLY A 285 14.86 12.23 5.34
C GLY A 285 13.49 11.63 5.62
N LYS A 286 13.16 10.44 5.09
CA LYS A 286 11.86 9.79 5.36
C LYS A 286 11.65 9.57 6.86
N SER A 287 10.50 10.04 7.35
CA SER A 287 10.14 9.89 8.76
C SER A 287 9.67 8.47 9.07
N LEU A 288 10.10 7.96 10.23
CA LEU A 288 9.66 6.66 10.75
C LEU A 288 8.53 6.89 11.77
N LYS A 289 7.31 6.49 11.43
CA LYS A 289 6.15 6.57 12.34
C LYS A 289 5.61 5.19 12.64
N ARG A 290 4.97 5.04 13.79
CA ARG A 290 4.32 3.78 14.15
C ARG A 290 2.85 3.82 13.77
N ARG A 291 2.44 2.94 12.85
CA ARG A 291 1.06 2.88 12.30
C ARG A 291 0.70 1.44 11.93
N HIS A 292 -0.59 1.14 11.92
CA HIS A 292 -1.09 -0.07 11.25
C HIS A 292 -0.87 0.01 9.74
N ILE A 293 -0.74 -1.14 9.12
CA ILE A 293 -0.61 -1.30 7.67
C ILE A 293 -2.01 -1.15 7.11
N THR A 294 -2.26 -0.09 6.36
CA THR A 294 -3.57 0.22 5.80
C THR A 294 -3.47 0.29 4.29
N SER A 295 -4.46 -0.30 3.61
CA SER A 295 -4.59 -0.33 2.15
C SER A 295 -6.02 0.01 1.75
N LEU A 296 -6.21 1.21 1.20
CA LEU A 296 -7.48 1.79 0.81
C LEU A 296 -7.31 2.51 -0.54
N PRO A 297 -8.00 2.09 -1.61
CA PRO A 297 -7.95 2.72 -2.92
C PRO A 297 -8.86 3.96 -3.06
N GLY A 298 -9.44 4.44 -1.96
CA GLY A 298 -10.43 5.53 -1.95
C GLY A 298 -11.87 5.07 -1.70
N PHE A 299 -12.14 3.76 -1.76
CA PHE A 299 -13.43 3.16 -1.48
C PHE A 299 -13.30 1.96 -0.50
N TRP A 300 -14.43 1.50 0.04
CA TRP A 300 -14.50 0.32 0.89
C TRP A 300 -14.76 -0.94 0.05
N PRO A 301 -14.26 -2.12 0.47
CA PRO A 301 -14.62 -3.38 -0.20
C PRO A 301 -16.14 -3.52 -0.30
N GLY A 302 -16.65 -3.89 -1.48
CA GLY A 302 -18.09 -3.95 -1.73
C GLY A 302 -18.54 -3.14 -2.93
N ASP A 303 -17.84 -2.05 -3.24
CA ASP A 303 -18.09 -1.26 -4.44
C ASP A 303 -17.93 -2.10 -5.73
N SER A 304 -18.72 -1.79 -6.76
CA SER A 304 -18.68 -2.46 -8.06
C SER A 304 -17.58 -1.89 -8.96
N CYS A 305 -17.26 -0.60 -8.82
CA CYS A 305 -16.21 0.09 -9.56
C CYS A 305 -14.84 -0.11 -8.89
N GLU A 306 -14.30 -1.32 -8.92
CA GLU A 306 -13.08 -1.66 -8.16
C GLU A 306 -11.76 -1.21 -8.84
N PHE A 307 -11.79 -0.86 -10.13
CA PHE A 307 -10.58 -0.55 -10.91
C PHE A 307 -10.40 0.94 -11.17
N GLY A 308 -9.17 1.41 -11.04
CA GLY A 308 -8.80 2.79 -11.36
C GLY A 308 -8.76 3.03 -12.86
N TYR A 309 -9.34 4.15 -13.29
CA TYR A 309 -9.32 4.60 -14.67
C TYR A 309 -8.31 5.74 -14.85
N ILE A 310 -8.61 6.92 -14.32
CA ILE A 310 -7.77 8.14 -14.39
C ILE A 310 -7.70 8.77 -13.00
N SER A 311 -6.55 9.28 -12.59
CA SER A 311 -6.41 10.13 -11.40
C SER A 311 -5.78 11.48 -11.70
N TYR A 312 -6.26 12.53 -11.04
CA TYR A 312 -5.69 13.88 -11.12
C TYR A 312 -4.99 14.23 -9.82
N HIS A 313 -3.77 14.74 -9.92
CA HIS A 313 -2.89 15.00 -8.79
C HIS A 313 -2.37 16.44 -8.80
N LYS A 314 -2.09 16.94 -7.60
CA LYS A 314 -1.64 18.31 -7.35
C LYS A 314 -0.12 18.42 -7.52
N ARG A 315 0.39 19.60 -7.86
CA ARG A 315 1.84 19.86 -7.96
C ARG A 315 2.33 21.10 -7.24
N GLY A 316 1.52 21.73 -6.38
CA GLY A 316 1.88 22.96 -5.69
C GLY A 316 3.10 22.85 -4.78
N TYR A 317 3.47 21.64 -4.34
CA TYR A 317 4.69 21.40 -3.57
C TYR A 317 5.98 21.80 -4.33
N LEU A 318 5.96 21.82 -5.66
CA LEU A 318 7.10 22.23 -6.47
C LEU A 318 7.46 23.71 -6.26
N LEU A 319 6.48 24.58 -5.99
CA LEU A 319 6.72 26.00 -5.72
C LEU A 319 7.55 26.25 -4.45
N GLY A 320 7.58 25.28 -3.53
CA GLY A 320 8.39 25.34 -2.31
C GLY A 320 9.83 24.86 -2.48
N ARG A 321 10.20 24.34 -3.67
CA ARG A 321 11.56 23.87 -3.95
C ARG A 321 12.45 25.06 -4.30
N SER A 322 13.74 24.94 -3.98
CA SER A 322 14.70 26.01 -4.33
C SER A 322 14.94 26.00 -5.82
N LYS A 323 14.82 27.17 -6.45
CA LYS A 323 15.10 27.35 -7.89
C LYS A 323 16.57 27.10 -8.26
N GLU A 324 17.46 27.07 -7.28
CA GLU A 324 18.88 26.77 -7.48
C GLU A 324 19.12 25.30 -7.82
N PHE A 325 18.24 24.39 -7.35
CA PHE A 325 18.34 22.97 -7.63
C PHE A 325 17.33 22.61 -8.72
N ASN A 326 17.82 22.38 -9.94
CA ASN A 326 17.00 21.96 -11.08
C ASN A 326 16.59 20.48 -10.95
N ASP A 327 15.59 20.19 -10.12
CA ASP A 327 15.14 18.81 -9.84
C ASP A 327 13.63 18.57 -10.05
N GLU A 328 12.93 19.54 -10.65
CA GLU A 328 11.46 19.49 -10.78
C GLU A 328 10.99 18.26 -11.57
N VAL A 329 11.71 17.89 -12.63
CA VAL A 329 11.40 16.71 -13.45
C VAL A 329 11.54 15.43 -12.64
N ASP A 330 12.62 15.28 -11.88
CA ASP A 330 12.84 14.12 -11.01
C ASP A 330 11.82 14.06 -9.88
N ALA A 331 11.42 15.21 -9.37
CA ALA A 331 10.40 15.33 -8.36
C ALA A 331 9.01 14.89 -8.89
N LEU A 332 8.68 15.25 -10.13
CA LEU A 332 7.45 14.81 -10.80
C LEU A 332 7.47 13.31 -11.11
N LYS A 333 8.59 12.79 -11.61
CA LYS A 333 8.80 11.35 -11.85
C LYS A 333 8.64 10.54 -10.56
N THR A 334 9.24 11.02 -9.46
CA THR A 334 9.11 10.39 -8.13
C THR A 334 7.68 10.42 -7.63
N HIS A 335 6.99 11.56 -7.79
CA HIS A 335 5.59 11.69 -7.43
C HIS A 335 4.72 10.69 -8.22
N ALA A 336 4.94 10.59 -9.53
CA ALA A 336 4.23 9.65 -10.39
C ALA A 336 4.42 8.19 -9.99
N ILE A 337 5.66 7.79 -9.68
CA ILE A 337 5.94 6.43 -9.19
C ILE A 337 5.12 6.14 -7.94
N PHE A 338 5.22 6.98 -6.91
CA PHE A 338 4.58 6.68 -5.62
C PHE A 338 3.06 6.73 -5.69
N SER A 339 2.50 7.69 -6.41
CA SER A 339 1.05 7.83 -6.55
C SER A 339 0.44 6.70 -7.35
N ASN A 340 1.02 6.35 -8.50
CA ASN A 340 0.54 5.23 -9.31
C ASN A 340 0.70 3.89 -8.60
N TYR A 341 1.91 3.61 -8.08
CA TYR A 341 2.17 2.38 -7.35
C TYR A 341 1.27 2.26 -6.11
N GLY A 342 1.11 3.35 -5.36
CA GLY A 342 0.26 3.38 -4.17
C GLY A 342 -1.20 3.06 -4.51
N TRP A 343 -1.75 3.71 -5.54
CA TRP A 343 -3.14 3.47 -5.92
C TRP A 343 -3.36 2.04 -6.44
N LEU A 344 -2.52 1.56 -7.36
CA LEU A 344 -2.62 0.20 -7.90
C LEU A 344 -2.38 -0.88 -6.84
N LEU A 345 -1.44 -0.70 -5.92
CA LEU A 345 -1.20 -1.63 -4.82
C LEU A 345 -2.43 -1.74 -3.89
N SER A 346 -3.09 -0.62 -3.63
CA SER A 346 -4.30 -0.61 -2.80
C SER A 346 -5.48 -1.31 -3.48
N GLN A 347 -5.61 -1.16 -4.80
CA GLN A 347 -6.58 -1.92 -5.62
C GLN A 347 -6.24 -3.41 -5.63
N ALA A 348 -4.98 -3.77 -5.88
CA ALA A 348 -4.51 -5.15 -5.82
C ALA A 348 -4.80 -5.80 -4.45
N SER A 349 -4.64 -5.03 -3.36
CA SER A 349 -5.00 -5.49 -2.02
C SER A 349 -6.48 -5.81 -1.87
N HIS A 350 -7.37 -5.04 -2.51
CA HIS A 350 -8.82 -5.29 -2.55
C HIS A 350 -9.21 -6.46 -3.46
N LEU A 351 -8.35 -6.83 -4.41
CA LEU A 351 -8.50 -8.04 -5.23
C LEU A 351 -7.95 -9.31 -4.54
N GLY A 352 -7.43 -9.17 -3.31
CA GLY A 352 -6.94 -10.28 -2.49
C GLY A 352 -5.44 -10.56 -2.61
N PHE A 353 -4.71 -9.74 -3.37
CA PHE A 353 -3.25 -9.76 -3.41
C PHE A 353 -2.65 -9.07 -2.16
N SER A 354 -1.36 -9.25 -1.93
CA SER A 354 -0.62 -8.62 -0.85
C SER A 354 0.87 -8.69 -1.18
N THR A 355 1.71 -8.07 -0.37
CA THR A 355 3.18 -8.11 -0.57
C THR A 355 3.82 -9.48 -0.48
N PHE A 356 3.05 -10.51 -0.15
CA PHE A 356 3.49 -11.88 0.02
C PHE A 356 2.97 -12.82 -1.07
N ASN A 357 2.04 -12.37 -1.90
CA ASN A 357 1.49 -13.11 -3.03
C ASN A 357 1.37 -12.17 -4.22
N ASP A 358 2.16 -12.47 -5.25
CA ASP A 358 2.28 -11.62 -6.42
C ASP A 358 0.98 -11.54 -7.22
N ILE A 359 0.86 -10.49 -8.02
CA ILE A 359 -0.26 -10.34 -8.96
C ILE A 359 -0.12 -11.35 -10.11
N THR A 360 -1.24 -11.92 -10.53
CA THR A 360 -1.30 -12.91 -11.61
C THR A 360 -1.49 -12.28 -12.98
N TYR A 361 -1.84 -11.00 -13.02
CA TYR A 361 -2.07 -10.22 -14.22
C TYR A 361 -1.70 -8.76 -13.92
N PRO A 362 -1.30 -7.98 -14.94
CA PRO A 362 -0.87 -6.61 -14.73
C PRO A 362 -2.08 -5.70 -14.48
N LEU A 363 -1.89 -4.69 -13.64
CA LEU A 363 -2.87 -3.63 -13.43
C LEU A 363 -2.31 -2.32 -14.01
N VAL A 364 -3.15 -1.58 -14.72
CA VAL A 364 -2.77 -0.33 -15.37
C VAL A 364 -3.61 0.81 -14.83
N ASN A 365 -2.99 1.96 -14.65
CA ASN A 365 -3.69 3.21 -14.39
C ASN A 365 -3.09 4.36 -15.21
N GLN A 366 -3.89 5.42 -15.32
CA GLN A 366 -3.53 6.68 -15.94
C GLN A 366 -3.56 7.79 -14.89
N MET A 367 -2.57 8.67 -14.95
CA MET A 367 -2.41 9.74 -13.97
C MET A 367 -2.02 11.05 -14.63
N ILE A 368 -2.65 12.12 -14.17
CA ILE A 368 -2.40 13.49 -14.62
C ILE A 368 -1.94 14.29 -13.42
N ILE A 369 -0.76 14.91 -13.51
CA ILE A 369 -0.27 15.86 -12.51
C ILE A 369 -0.41 17.27 -13.08
N THR A 370 -1.14 18.15 -12.38
CA THR A 370 -1.38 19.51 -12.89
C THR A 370 -1.56 20.57 -11.80
N ASN A 371 -1.25 21.81 -12.13
CA ASN A 371 -1.65 23.01 -11.38
C ASN A 371 -2.66 23.88 -12.16
N GLY A 372 -3.26 23.34 -13.23
CA GLY A 372 -4.15 24.04 -14.13
C GLY A 372 -3.44 24.66 -15.34
N GLN A 373 -2.18 25.07 -15.20
CA GLN A 373 -1.37 25.59 -16.30
C GLN A 373 -0.40 24.56 -16.88
N TYR A 374 0.36 23.86 -16.04
CA TYR A 374 1.29 22.81 -16.44
C TYR A 374 0.68 21.44 -16.23
N TRP A 375 0.82 20.57 -17.22
CA TRP A 375 0.24 19.24 -17.26
C TRP A 375 1.33 18.21 -17.55
N SER A 376 1.40 17.19 -16.71
CA SER A 376 2.26 16.02 -16.92
C SER A 376 1.37 14.78 -16.95
N PHE A 377 1.52 13.98 -18.00
CA PHE A 377 0.74 12.77 -18.22
C PHE A 377 1.59 11.57 -17.89
N SER A 378 1.03 10.62 -17.14
CA SER A 378 1.72 9.40 -16.76
C SER A 378 0.82 8.19 -16.96
N ALA A 379 1.40 7.11 -17.45
CA ALA A 379 0.79 5.81 -17.50
C ALA A 379 1.68 4.85 -16.70
N TYR A 380 1.08 3.95 -15.94
CA TYR A 380 1.85 3.01 -15.11
C TYR A 380 1.24 1.63 -15.19
N GLN A 381 2.13 0.64 -15.31
CA GLN A 381 1.77 -0.77 -15.31
C GLN A 381 2.42 -1.46 -14.12
N LEU A 382 1.58 -1.92 -13.20
CA LEU A 382 1.96 -2.75 -12.07
C LEU A 382 2.01 -4.21 -12.54
N ASN A 383 3.20 -4.79 -12.49
CA ASN A 383 3.51 -6.16 -12.91
C ASN A 383 3.89 -7.07 -11.74
N THR A 384 4.35 -6.49 -10.63
CA THR A 384 4.77 -7.23 -9.44
C THR A 384 4.60 -6.38 -8.18
N ILE A 385 4.27 -7.07 -7.09
CA ILE A 385 4.26 -6.51 -5.72
C ILE A 385 5.10 -7.35 -4.75
N LEU A 386 5.71 -8.43 -5.24
CA LEU A 386 6.44 -9.40 -4.44
C LEU A 386 7.90 -8.99 -4.24
N PHE A 387 8.15 -8.20 -3.19
CA PHE A 387 9.45 -7.62 -2.88
C PHE A 387 9.92 -7.86 -1.44
N ASN A 388 9.33 -8.81 -0.73
CA ASN A 388 9.80 -9.17 0.62
C ASN A 388 11.25 -9.69 0.59
N GLN A 389 11.91 -9.79 1.76
CA GLN A 389 13.29 -10.27 1.88
C GLN A 389 13.57 -11.58 1.12
N SER A 390 12.61 -12.52 1.06
CA SER A 390 12.78 -13.79 0.36
C SER A 390 12.84 -13.66 -1.16
N HIS A 391 12.22 -12.62 -1.73
CA HIS A 391 12.06 -12.40 -3.17
C HIS A 391 12.75 -11.13 -3.69
N ALA A 392 13.35 -10.33 -2.79
CA ALA A 392 14.01 -9.05 -3.07
C ALA A 392 15.17 -9.13 -4.09
N ASP A 393 15.82 -10.29 -4.23
CA ASP A 393 16.86 -10.49 -5.26
C ASP A 393 16.44 -11.52 -6.33
N LYS A 394 15.41 -12.33 -6.06
CA LYS A 394 15.05 -13.48 -6.91
C LYS A 394 14.00 -13.18 -7.97
N ASN A 395 13.09 -12.25 -7.69
CA ASN A 395 11.96 -11.97 -8.58
C ASN A 395 12.44 -11.07 -9.76
N PRO A 396 12.41 -11.57 -11.01
CA PRO A 396 12.91 -10.83 -12.18
C PRO A 396 11.95 -9.73 -12.66
N LYS A 397 10.67 -9.81 -12.32
CA LYS A 397 9.65 -8.85 -12.80
C LYS A 397 9.94 -7.43 -12.36
N ARG A 398 9.57 -6.46 -13.21
CA ARG A 398 9.68 -5.01 -12.99
C ARG A 398 8.35 -4.32 -13.32
N ASN A 399 8.03 -3.31 -12.52
CA ASN A 399 6.93 -2.38 -12.82
C ASN A 399 7.42 -1.33 -13.80
N ILE A 400 6.53 -0.70 -14.55
CA ILE A 400 6.91 0.29 -15.56
C ILE A 400 6.09 1.57 -15.42
N CYS A 401 6.77 2.70 -15.55
CA CYS A 401 6.19 4.03 -15.52
C CYS A 401 6.63 4.82 -16.76
N TRP A 402 5.65 5.38 -17.46
CA TRP A 402 5.84 6.39 -18.49
C TRP A 402 5.34 7.71 -17.96
N ILE A 403 6.08 8.78 -18.26
CA ILE A 403 5.70 10.14 -17.85
C ILE A 403 6.26 11.14 -18.85
N THR A 404 5.39 12.06 -19.28
CA THR A 404 5.77 13.17 -20.15
C THR A 404 6.43 14.28 -19.35
N ASP A 405 7.26 15.07 -20.03
CA ASP A 405 7.71 16.33 -19.47
C ASP A 405 6.53 17.30 -19.25
N PRO A 406 6.67 18.32 -18.38
CA PRO A 406 5.60 19.27 -18.11
C PRO A 406 5.24 20.12 -19.34
N ILE A 407 4.00 19.99 -19.81
CA ILE A 407 3.48 20.73 -20.96
C ILE A 407 2.60 21.88 -20.47
N LYS A 408 2.79 23.09 -21.01
CA LYS A 408 1.90 24.22 -20.72
C LYS A 408 0.62 24.13 -21.54
N LEU A 409 -0.54 24.28 -20.89
CA LEU A 409 -1.84 24.40 -21.54
C LEU A 409 -2.05 25.78 -22.16
N TYR A 410 -1.60 26.83 -21.48
CA TYR A 410 -1.67 28.22 -21.94
C TYR A 410 -0.46 29.01 -21.43
N GLU A 411 -0.09 30.09 -22.12
CA GLU A 411 1.04 30.94 -21.73
C GLU A 411 0.62 31.98 -20.69
N LYS A 412 -0.41 32.76 -21.00
CA LYS A 412 -0.89 33.90 -20.20
C LYS A 412 -2.40 34.05 -20.30
N ILE A 413 -2.96 34.85 -19.40
CA ILE A 413 -4.38 35.22 -19.40
C ILE A 413 -4.44 36.73 -19.66
N GLU A 414 -5.07 37.13 -20.77
CA GLU A 414 -5.24 38.53 -21.15
C GLU A 414 -6.71 38.79 -21.48
N ASN A 415 -7.29 39.86 -20.91
CA ASN A 415 -8.70 40.24 -21.15
C ASN A 415 -9.71 39.08 -20.97
N ASN A 416 -9.52 38.25 -19.94
CA ASN A 416 -10.33 37.05 -19.67
C ASN A 416 -10.31 35.98 -20.79
N LYS A 417 -9.32 36.02 -21.69
CA LYS A 417 -9.05 34.98 -22.69
C LYS A 417 -7.69 34.34 -22.42
N LEU A 418 -7.54 33.08 -22.82
CA LEU A 418 -6.27 32.38 -22.72
C LEU A 418 -5.44 32.68 -23.98
N VAL A 419 -4.18 33.03 -23.79
CA VAL A 419 -3.23 33.28 -24.88
C VAL A 419 -2.24 32.11 -24.97
N GLY A 420 -1.96 31.67 -26.20
CA GLY A 420 -1.02 30.58 -26.46
C GLY A 420 -1.55 29.21 -26.03
N PHE A 421 -2.79 28.90 -26.39
CA PHE A 421 -3.43 27.63 -26.03
C PHE A 421 -2.78 26.45 -26.78
N ASN A 422 -2.36 25.41 -26.04
CA ASN A 422 -1.65 24.27 -26.59
C ASN A 422 -2.55 23.04 -26.77
N ASP A 423 -2.74 22.65 -28.03
CA ASP A 423 -3.60 21.53 -28.43
C ASP A 423 -3.03 20.15 -28.02
N GLU A 424 -1.73 20.06 -27.73
CA GLU A 424 -1.08 18.82 -27.30
C GLU A 424 -1.63 18.31 -25.95
N VAL A 425 -1.95 19.22 -25.04
CA VAL A 425 -2.53 18.86 -23.73
C VAL A 425 -3.91 18.24 -23.91
N ILE A 426 -4.75 18.81 -24.79
CA ILE A 426 -6.05 18.25 -25.13
C ILE A 426 -5.88 16.88 -25.80
N ARG A 427 -4.93 16.75 -26.73
CA ARG A 427 -4.64 15.48 -27.41
C ARG A 427 -4.36 14.35 -26.41
N ASN A 428 -3.52 14.60 -25.41
CA ASN A 428 -3.19 13.61 -24.38
C ASN A 428 -4.36 13.33 -23.44
N LEU A 429 -5.16 14.35 -23.10
CA LEU A 429 -6.40 14.16 -22.34
C LEU A 429 -7.38 13.25 -23.09
N ILE A 430 -7.65 13.53 -24.36
CA ILE A 430 -8.53 12.71 -25.19
C ILE A 430 -8.06 11.25 -25.22
N LYS A 431 -6.75 11.01 -25.44
CA LYS A 431 -6.16 9.67 -25.44
C LYS A 431 -6.40 8.89 -24.14
N PHE A 432 -6.36 9.56 -22.99
CA PHE A 432 -6.65 8.93 -21.70
C PHE A 432 -8.14 8.57 -21.58
N TYR A 433 -9.04 9.50 -21.89
CA TYR A 433 -10.50 9.30 -21.76
C TYR A 433 -11.10 8.33 -22.78
N ILE A 434 -10.43 8.07 -23.89
CA ILE A 434 -10.89 7.12 -24.92
C ILE A 434 -10.47 5.69 -24.60
N ASN A 435 -9.47 5.47 -23.73
CA ASN A 435 -8.94 4.15 -23.46
C ASN A 435 -9.96 3.25 -22.76
N VAL A 436 -10.68 2.43 -23.52
CA VAL A 436 -11.81 1.65 -23.00
C VAL A 436 -11.31 0.55 -22.05
N PRO A 437 -11.85 0.45 -20.83
CA PRO A 437 -11.60 -0.69 -19.95
C PRO A 437 -12.37 -1.92 -20.43
N HIS A 438 -11.75 -3.11 -20.37
CA HIS A 438 -12.33 -4.35 -20.89
C HIS A 438 -12.38 -5.47 -19.84
N GLU A 439 -13.40 -6.32 -19.95
CA GLU A 439 -13.47 -7.55 -19.18
C GLU A 439 -12.34 -8.51 -19.57
N ARG A 440 -11.68 -9.09 -18.55
CA ARG A 440 -10.60 -10.06 -18.76
C ARG A 440 -11.14 -11.48 -18.79
N VAL A 441 -11.52 -11.93 -19.98
CA VAL A 441 -12.04 -13.29 -20.20
C VAL A 441 -10.97 -14.35 -19.88
N GLY A 442 -11.33 -15.36 -19.10
CA GLY A 442 -10.44 -16.49 -18.76
C GLY A 442 -9.42 -16.21 -17.65
N ILE A 443 -9.40 -15.00 -17.08
CA ILE A 443 -8.51 -14.64 -15.98
C ILE A 443 -9.30 -14.56 -14.68
N ASN A 444 -8.90 -15.32 -13.67
CA ASN A 444 -9.46 -15.15 -12.33
C ASN A 444 -8.94 -13.85 -11.71
N MET A 445 -9.80 -12.84 -11.63
CA MET A 445 -9.46 -11.54 -11.06
C MET A 445 -9.19 -11.58 -9.56
N LYS A 446 -9.73 -12.56 -8.82
CA LYS A 446 -9.61 -12.67 -7.36
C LYS A 446 -9.09 -14.05 -6.94
N PRO A 447 -7.89 -14.45 -7.38
CA PRO A 447 -7.42 -15.83 -7.28
C PRO A 447 -7.12 -16.28 -5.85
N TYR A 448 -6.95 -15.33 -4.93
CA TYR A 448 -6.60 -15.60 -3.54
C TYR A 448 -7.75 -15.32 -2.56
N LEU A 449 -8.95 -15.04 -3.05
CA LEU A 449 -10.14 -14.90 -2.21
C LEU A 449 -10.97 -16.19 -2.21
N GLY A 450 -11.90 -16.31 -1.26
CA GLY A 450 -12.84 -17.42 -1.22
C GLY A 450 -13.76 -17.44 -2.45
N VAL A 451 -14.25 -18.63 -2.84
CA VAL A 451 -15.20 -18.75 -3.95
C VAL A 451 -16.58 -18.22 -3.54
N GLU A 452 -17.03 -18.57 -2.34
CA GLU A 452 -18.34 -18.17 -1.81
C GLU A 452 -18.28 -16.86 -1.00
N GLU A 453 -17.24 -16.69 -0.16
CA GLU A 453 -17.07 -15.53 0.72
C GLU A 453 -15.83 -14.73 0.30
N GLN A 454 -16.00 -13.66 -0.49
CA GLN A 454 -14.91 -12.78 -0.92
C GLN A 454 -14.81 -11.53 -0.07
N LYS A 455 -15.95 -11.04 0.40
CA LYS A 455 -16.12 -9.82 1.18
C LYS A 455 -16.79 -10.17 2.50
N VAL A 456 -16.67 -9.29 3.50
CA VAL A 456 -17.38 -9.48 4.77
C VAL A 456 -18.90 -9.49 4.59
N ALA A 457 -19.41 -8.79 3.57
CA ALA A 457 -20.83 -8.77 3.23
C ALA A 457 -21.38 -10.14 2.80
N ASP A 458 -20.54 -11.01 2.25
CA ASP A 458 -20.93 -12.33 1.73
C ASP A 458 -21.05 -13.39 2.85
N ILE A 459 -20.55 -13.07 4.05
CA ILE A 459 -20.53 -13.98 5.19
C ILE A 459 -21.95 -14.18 5.73
N LYS A 460 -22.38 -15.45 5.79
CA LYS A 460 -23.72 -15.85 6.28
C LYS A 460 -23.93 -15.63 7.79
N ASP A 461 -22.86 -15.72 8.58
CA ASP A 461 -22.91 -15.49 10.03
C ASP A 461 -22.92 -13.98 10.36
N ASP A 462 -24.07 -13.48 10.80
CA ASP A 462 -24.31 -12.08 11.16
C ASP A 462 -23.36 -11.57 12.25
N ASP A 463 -23.10 -12.39 13.29
CA ASP A 463 -22.22 -12.00 14.39
C ASP A 463 -20.78 -11.83 13.89
N LYS A 464 -20.32 -12.79 13.06
CA LYS A 464 -19.00 -12.73 12.43
C LYS A 464 -18.89 -11.49 11.53
N ARG A 465 -19.90 -11.24 10.70
CA ARG A 465 -19.97 -10.12 9.76
C ARG A 465 -19.89 -8.76 10.47
N ILE A 466 -20.77 -8.52 11.44
CA ILE A 466 -20.79 -7.28 12.24
C ILE A 466 -19.46 -7.09 12.98
N TRP A 467 -18.92 -8.18 13.54
CA TRP A 467 -17.66 -8.13 14.26
C TRP A 467 -16.50 -7.72 13.35
N LEU A 468 -16.35 -8.39 12.20
CA LEU A 468 -15.28 -8.13 11.24
C LEU A 468 -15.37 -6.73 10.67
N GLU A 469 -16.54 -6.31 10.22
CA GLU A 469 -16.76 -4.99 9.62
C GLU A 469 -16.35 -3.88 10.59
N LYS A 470 -16.82 -3.95 11.85
CA LYS A 470 -16.49 -2.98 12.89
C LYS A 470 -14.97 -2.90 13.15
N ARG A 471 -14.29 -4.05 13.25
CA ARG A 471 -12.85 -4.08 13.52
C ARG A 471 -12.04 -3.62 12.31
N TYR A 472 -12.40 -4.06 11.12
CA TYR A 472 -11.75 -3.68 9.86
C TYR A 472 -11.86 -2.16 9.62
N LYS A 473 -13.08 -1.60 9.62
CA LYS A 473 -13.29 -0.16 9.42
C LYS A 473 -12.60 0.66 10.49
N HIS A 474 -12.63 0.24 11.76
CA HIS A 474 -11.89 0.92 12.83
C HIS A 474 -10.37 0.93 12.57
N LEU A 475 -9.82 -0.21 12.12
CA LEU A 475 -8.39 -0.36 11.86
C LEU A 475 -7.94 0.47 10.65
N MET A 476 -8.63 0.34 9.52
CA MET A 476 -8.32 1.05 8.27
C MET A 476 -8.56 2.56 8.40
N SER A 477 -9.51 2.98 9.22
CA SER A 477 -9.72 4.40 9.53
C SER A 477 -8.63 4.99 10.44
N SER A 478 -7.66 4.19 10.91
CA SER A 478 -6.62 4.62 11.85
C SER A 478 -7.16 5.29 13.13
N ARG A 479 -8.31 4.81 13.63
CA ARG A 479 -8.93 5.38 14.83
C ARG A 479 -8.10 5.07 16.09
N PRO A 480 -8.04 5.99 17.07
CA PRO A 480 -7.39 5.75 18.34
C PRO A 480 -7.95 4.51 19.05
N ARG A 481 -7.09 3.78 19.76
CA ARG A 481 -7.49 2.59 20.53
C ARG A 481 -7.52 2.90 22.03
N HIS A 482 -8.30 2.12 22.78
CA HIS A 482 -8.44 2.24 24.23
C HIS A 482 -7.09 2.26 24.98
N ARG A 483 -6.15 1.38 24.59
CA ARG A 483 -4.77 1.40 25.09
C ARG A 483 -3.94 2.40 24.31
N ARG A 484 -3.53 3.47 24.99
CA ARG A 484 -2.54 4.43 24.49
C ARG A 484 -1.22 3.74 24.15
N MET A 485 -0.45 4.38 23.29
CA MET A 485 0.88 3.89 22.94
C MET A 485 1.78 3.92 24.19
N PRO A 486 2.57 2.87 24.47
CA PRO A 486 3.50 2.87 25.59
C PRO A 486 4.61 3.88 25.35
N GLU A 487 4.67 4.93 26.17
CA GLU A 487 5.70 5.95 26.12
C GLU A 487 6.83 5.65 27.12
N LEU A 488 8.05 6.02 26.76
CA LEU A 488 9.21 5.98 27.63
C LEU A 488 9.79 7.39 27.70
N PHE A 489 9.66 8.05 28.84
CA PHE A 489 10.20 9.38 29.03
C PHE A 489 11.73 9.37 28.92
N LEU A 490 12.31 10.45 28.38
CA LEU A 490 13.75 10.55 28.17
C LEU A 490 14.54 10.36 29.48
N TRP A 491 14.08 10.95 30.59
CA TRP A 491 14.73 10.78 31.88
C TRP A 491 14.72 9.31 32.36
N GLN A 492 13.63 8.56 32.11
CA GLN A 492 13.57 7.12 32.44
C GLN A 492 14.57 6.34 31.59
N ARG A 493 14.60 6.64 30.28
CA ARG A 493 15.55 6.04 29.35
C ARG A 493 16.99 6.27 29.79
N ILE A 494 17.35 7.51 30.12
CA ILE A 494 18.70 7.92 30.51
C ILE A 494 19.04 7.38 31.90
N TYR A 495 18.33 7.79 32.95
CA TYR A 495 18.72 7.50 34.32
C TYR A 495 18.35 6.10 34.79
N LYS A 496 17.20 5.55 34.38
CA LYS A 496 16.79 4.20 34.84
C LYS A 496 17.36 3.07 33.97
N HIS A 497 17.42 3.24 32.65
CA HIS A 497 17.78 2.15 31.74
C HIS A 497 19.22 2.22 31.20
N MET A 498 19.70 3.41 30.82
CA MET A 498 21.03 3.58 30.23
C MET A 498 22.12 3.62 31.30
N PHE A 499 22.02 4.54 32.26
CA PHE A 499 23.03 4.73 33.32
C PHE A 499 22.68 4.05 34.65
N LYS A 500 21.42 3.63 34.84
CA LYS A 500 20.94 2.94 36.05
C LYS A 500 21.26 3.67 37.38
N THR A 501 21.27 5.00 37.36
CA THR A 501 21.57 5.83 38.55
C THR A 501 20.43 5.89 39.56
N ARG A 502 19.25 5.32 39.24
CA ARG A 502 18.08 5.28 40.12
C ARG A 502 17.60 3.84 40.40
N PRO A 503 18.39 2.99 41.08
CA PRO A 503 18.02 1.60 41.35
C PRO A 503 16.88 1.45 42.38
N MET A 504 16.70 2.45 43.26
CA MET A 504 15.67 2.46 44.30
C MET A 504 14.27 2.83 43.78
N ASP A 505 14.17 3.38 42.56
CA ASP A 505 12.89 3.74 41.96
C ASP A 505 12.04 2.48 41.70
N LYS A 506 10.79 2.51 42.17
CA LYS A 506 9.82 1.43 41.90
C LYS A 506 9.68 1.19 40.39
N LYS A 507 9.74 -0.07 39.98
CA LYS A 507 9.42 -0.51 38.62
C LYS A 507 7.92 -0.31 38.39
N ARG A 508 7.54 0.44 37.36
CA ARG A 508 6.14 0.75 37.03
C ARG A 508 5.80 0.49 35.57
N THR A 509 6.78 0.65 34.69
CA THR A 509 6.57 0.57 33.23
C THR A 509 7.00 -0.79 32.69
N HIS A 510 6.44 -1.19 31.55
CA HIS A 510 6.87 -2.41 30.82
C HIS A 510 8.40 -2.45 30.61
N TYR A 511 9.00 -1.29 30.33
CA TYR A 511 10.43 -1.13 30.11
C TYR A 511 11.26 -1.43 31.36
N ASP A 512 10.77 -1.08 32.57
CA ASP A 512 11.41 -1.42 33.85
C ASP A 512 11.50 -2.94 34.08
N TYR A 513 10.54 -3.69 33.56
CA TYR A 513 10.51 -5.15 33.60
C TYR A 513 11.25 -5.80 32.42
N GLY A 514 11.84 -5.01 31.52
CA GLY A 514 12.50 -5.52 30.31
C GLY A 514 11.53 -6.10 29.28
N ILE A 515 10.24 -5.81 29.41
CA ILE A 515 9.19 -6.27 28.49
C ILE A 515 9.09 -5.26 27.36
N ASN A 516 9.25 -5.71 26.11
CA ASN A 516 8.96 -4.89 24.94
C ASN A 516 7.45 -4.90 24.69
N PRO A 517 6.72 -3.80 24.99
CA PRO A 517 5.28 -3.82 24.86
C PRO A 517 4.87 -3.97 23.39
N PHE A 518 5.65 -3.46 22.44
CA PHE A 518 5.33 -3.48 21.01
C PHE A 518 5.28 -4.88 20.36
N ILE A 519 5.55 -5.96 21.10
CA ILE A 519 5.38 -7.36 20.66
C ILE A 519 3.94 -7.85 20.87
N ARG A 520 3.12 -7.13 21.64
CA ARG A 520 1.71 -7.47 21.84
C ARG A 520 0.99 -7.61 20.48
N ARG A 521 0.24 -8.70 20.31
CA ARG A 521 -0.62 -8.94 19.15
C ARG A 521 -1.99 -8.27 19.29
N LEU A 522 -2.69 -8.12 18.17
CA LEU A 522 -4.02 -7.51 18.10
C LEU A 522 -5.09 -8.33 18.84
N ASP A 523 -4.96 -9.66 18.79
CA ASP A 523 -5.81 -10.66 19.44
C ASP A 523 -5.50 -10.86 20.93
N ASN A 524 -4.35 -10.36 21.42
CA ASN A 524 -3.97 -10.44 22.84
C ASN A 524 -4.78 -9.46 23.71
N HIS A 525 -6.03 -9.79 24.00
CA HIS A 525 -6.92 -9.09 24.93
C HIS A 525 -8.00 -10.04 25.44
N CYS A 526 -8.63 -9.66 26.55
CA CYS A 526 -9.82 -10.34 27.03
C CYS A 526 -11.00 -9.94 26.12
N PRO A 527 -11.80 -10.88 25.62
CA PRO A 527 -13.01 -10.54 24.88
C PRO A 527 -14.02 -9.80 25.76
N ASP A 528 -15.01 -9.18 25.12
CA ASP A 528 -16.05 -8.42 25.80
C ASP A 528 -16.87 -9.34 26.73
N TYR A 529 -17.09 -8.91 27.98
CA TYR A 529 -17.85 -9.68 28.96
C TYR A 529 -19.36 -9.58 28.68
N ILE A 530 -20.05 -10.71 28.69
CA ILE A 530 -21.52 -10.77 28.55
C ILE A 530 -22.13 -10.74 29.96
N PRO A 531 -22.90 -9.69 30.32
CA PRO A 531 -23.63 -9.64 31.59
C PRO A 531 -24.52 -10.87 31.78
N LYS A 532 -24.64 -11.37 33.02
CA LYS A 532 -25.43 -12.59 33.31
C LYS A 532 -26.86 -12.53 32.76
N ALA A 533 -27.49 -11.36 32.81
CA ALA A 533 -28.85 -11.14 32.35
C ALA A 533 -29.03 -11.22 30.81
N LEU A 534 -27.96 -11.06 30.03
CA LEU A 534 -27.97 -11.11 28.56
C LEU A 534 -27.49 -12.44 28.00
N ARG A 535 -27.24 -13.44 28.87
CA ARG A 535 -26.80 -14.77 28.42
C ARG A 535 -28.02 -15.60 28.05
N PRO A 536 -27.99 -16.32 26.91
CA PRO A 536 -28.98 -17.33 26.62
C PRO A 536 -29.08 -18.33 27.78
N ASP A 537 -30.28 -18.83 28.07
CA ASP A 537 -30.50 -19.75 29.19
C ASP A 537 -29.67 -21.02 29.07
N ASP A 538 -29.44 -21.48 27.85
CA ASP A 538 -28.62 -22.65 27.53
C ASP A 538 -27.11 -22.39 27.64
N GLU A 539 -26.67 -21.12 27.64
CA GLU A 539 -25.27 -20.71 27.63
C GLU A 539 -24.87 -19.84 28.83
N ARG A 540 -25.52 -20.00 29.99
CA ARG A 540 -25.23 -19.19 31.21
C ARG A 540 -23.76 -19.20 31.67
N LYS A 541 -22.99 -20.24 31.29
CA LYS A 541 -21.55 -20.38 31.57
C LYS A 541 -20.65 -19.58 30.62
N VAL A 542 -21.14 -19.16 29.44
CA VAL A 542 -20.38 -18.36 28.48
C VAL A 542 -20.28 -16.93 28.99
N LYS A 543 -19.11 -16.57 29.52
CA LYS A 543 -18.86 -15.25 30.12
C LYS A 543 -18.41 -14.19 29.12
N PHE A 544 -17.97 -14.61 27.94
CA PHE A 544 -17.24 -13.77 26.99
C PHE A 544 -17.83 -13.89 25.60
N ALA A 545 -17.93 -12.77 24.89
CA ALA A 545 -18.35 -12.71 23.50
C ALA A 545 -17.36 -13.46 22.60
N LYS A 546 -17.90 -14.09 21.54
CA LYS A 546 -17.08 -14.73 20.50
C LYS A 546 -16.23 -13.67 19.78
N THR A 547 -15.03 -14.06 19.39
CA THR A 547 -14.11 -13.21 18.61
C THR A 547 -13.73 -13.92 17.33
N TYR A 548 -13.75 -13.20 16.22
CA TYR A 548 -13.59 -13.77 14.89
C TYR A 548 -12.28 -13.30 14.24
N TYR A 549 -11.16 -13.35 14.98
CA TYR A 549 -9.86 -13.05 14.40
C TYR A 549 -9.49 -14.12 13.35
N PRO A 550 -8.93 -13.71 12.21
CA PRO A 550 -8.51 -14.66 11.18
C PRO A 550 -7.36 -15.55 11.69
N LYS A 551 -7.57 -16.86 11.61
CA LYS A 551 -6.66 -17.87 12.17
C LYS A 551 -5.43 -18.12 11.33
#